data_AF-A0A935IHB5-F1
#
_entry.id   AF-A0A935IHB5-F1
#
_cell.length_a   1.000
_cell.length_b   1.000
_cell.length_c   1.000
_cell.angle_alpha   90.00
_cell.angle_beta   90.00
_cell.angle_gamma   90.00
#
_symmetry.space_group_name_H-M   'P 1'
#
loop_
_entity.id
_entity.type
_entity.pdbx_description
1 polymer ?
#
loop_
_entity_poly.entity_id
_entity_poly.type
_entity_poly.pdbx_seq_one_letter_code
_entity_poly.pdbx_strand_id
1 'polypeptide(L)' 'MELVNVLNVGESTIVKALDSKFKDLEDGVQSFSAEEGNLKIILTRNVKDFKWSNLTVLTPKEFLSSEMESSL' A
#
# COMPACT_ATOMS: atom_id res chain seq x y z
N MET A 1 -22.77 -1.04 -9.38
CA MET A 1 -21.73 -0.09 -8.96
C MET A 1 -20.74 -0.89 -8.13
N GLU A 2 -19.54 -1.10 -8.64
CA GLU A 2 -18.46 -1.70 -7.84
C GLU A 2 -17.89 -0.62 -6.92
N LEU A 3 -17.76 -0.97 -5.63
CA LEU A 3 -17.23 -0.07 -4.61
C LEU A 3 -15.69 -0.08 -4.58
N VAL A 4 -15.08 -1.15 -5.09
CA VAL A 4 -13.64 -1.41 -5.05
C VAL A 4 -13.18 -2.09 -6.34
N ASN A 5 -11.95 -1.81 -6.74
CA ASN A 5 -11.25 -2.55 -7.80
C ASN A 5 -10.22 -3.47 -7.16
N VAL A 6 -10.06 -4.67 -7.72
CA VAL A 6 -9.06 -5.64 -7.26
C VAL A 6 -7.87 -5.62 -8.21
N LEU A 7 -6.67 -5.44 -7.68
CA LEU A 7 -5.43 -5.55 -8.45
C LEU A 7 -5.01 -7.01 -8.59
N ASN A 8 -4.37 -7.32 -9.72
CA ASN A 8 -3.73 -8.61 -9.91
C ASN A 8 -2.42 -8.70 -9.12
N VAL A 9 -2.05 -9.92 -8.72
CA VAL A 9 -0.74 -10.24 -8.17
C VAL A 9 -0.02 -11.11 -9.20
N GLY A 10 1.12 -10.64 -9.69
CA GLY A 10 1.91 -11.33 -10.71
C GLY A 10 3.20 -11.91 -10.15
N GLU A 11 3.94 -12.65 -10.99
CA GLU A 11 5.24 -13.23 -10.62
C GLU A 11 6.21 -12.17 -10.11
N SER A 12 6.30 -11.01 -10.79
CA SER A 12 7.14 -9.88 -10.36
C SER A 12 6.82 -9.43 -8.93
N THR A 13 5.53 -9.30 -8.59
CA THR A 13 5.09 -8.93 -7.24
C THR A 13 5.58 -9.94 -6.19
N ILE A 14 5.44 -11.23 -6.48
CA ILE A 14 5.85 -12.31 -5.58
C ILE A 14 7.38 -12.34 -5.40
N VAL A 15 8.13 -12.26 -6.50
CA VAL A 15 9.60 -12.26 -6.46
C VAL A 15 10.11 -11.06 -5.66
N LYS A 16 9.59 -9.85 -5.93
CA LYS A 16 9.95 -8.66 -5.17
C LYS A 16 9.62 -8.79 -3.68
N ALA A 17 8.44 -9.34 -3.34
CA ALA A 17 8.04 -9.54 -1.96
C ALA A 17 8.98 -10.52 -1.23
N LEU A 18 9.35 -11.63 -1.87
CA LEU A 18 10.29 -12.62 -1.33
C LEU A 18 11.70 -12.05 -1.13
N ASP A 19 12.17 -11.20 -2.04
CA ASP A 19 13.50 -10.57 -1.97
C ASP A 19 13.54 -9.29 -1.12
N SER A 20 12.43 -8.93 -0.48
CA SER A 20 12.29 -7.67 0.25
C SER A 20 12.71 -7.75 1.73
N LYS A 21 12.67 -6.58 2.39
CA LYS A 21 12.88 -6.45 3.84
C LYS A 21 11.58 -6.58 4.65
N PHE A 22 10.44 -6.79 4.00
CA PHE A 22 9.19 -7.07 4.70
C PHE A 22 9.33 -8.35 5.50
N LYS A 23 8.89 -8.32 6.75
CA LYS A 23 8.95 -9.51 7.62
C LYS A 23 7.87 -10.50 7.22
N ASP A 24 6.67 -9.99 6.98
CA ASP A 24 5.50 -10.76 6.61
C ASP A 24 5.29 -10.65 5.10
N LEU A 25 5.19 -11.80 4.44
CA LEU A 25 5.09 -11.87 2.97
C LEU A 25 3.87 -11.11 2.44
N GLU A 26 2.75 -11.14 3.17
CA GLU A 26 1.52 -10.45 2.80
C GLU A 26 1.73 -8.93 2.64
N ASP A 27 2.45 -8.30 3.58
CA ASP A 27 2.71 -6.86 3.54
C ASP A 27 3.56 -6.48 2.32
N GLY A 28 4.56 -7.31 2.02
CA GLY A 28 5.39 -7.17 0.82
C GLY A 28 4.56 -7.30 -0.45
N VAL A 29 3.74 -8.36 -0.57
CA VAL A 29 2.87 -8.57 -1.73
C VAL A 29 1.90 -7.42 -1.92
N GLN A 30 1.27 -6.93 -0.84
CA GLN A 30 0.35 -5.79 -0.89
C GLN A 30 1.08 -4.51 -1.32
N SER A 31 2.28 -4.24 -0.77
CA SER A 31 3.07 -3.06 -1.11
C SER A 31 3.52 -3.06 -2.57
N PHE A 32 4.11 -4.17 -3.05
CA PHE A 32 4.56 -4.26 -4.44
C PHE A 32 3.39 -4.34 -5.43
N SER A 33 2.26 -4.96 -5.08
CA SER A 33 1.07 -4.95 -5.93
C SER A 33 0.53 -3.53 -6.09
N ALA A 34 0.50 -2.75 -5.01
CA ALA A 34 0.09 -1.35 -5.04
C ALA A 34 1.06 -0.49 -5.88
N GLU A 35 2.39 -0.70 -5.73
CA GLU A 35 3.42 -0.01 -6.52
C GLU A 35 3.27 -0.29 -8.01
N GLU A 36 3.14 -1.57 -8.39
CA GLU A 36 2.97 -2.00 -9.78
C GLU A 36 1.61 -1.57 -10.37
N GLY A 37 0.60 -1.43 -9.51
CA GLY A 37 -0.70 -0.83 -9.84
C GLY A 37 -0.69 0.69 -9.95
N ASN A 38 0.46 1.35 -9.84
CA ASN A 38 0.62 2.82 -9.83
C ASN A 38 -0.21 3.53 -8.74
N LEU A 39 -0.47 2.84 -7.63
CA LEU A 39 -1.07 3.47 -6.45
C LEU A 39 -0.01 4.27 -5.70
N LYS A 40 -0.45 5.32 -5.02
CA LYS A 40 0.43 6.23 -4.27
C LYS A 40 0.38 6.02 -2.76
N ILE A 41 -0.75 5.50 -2.28
CA ILE A 41 -1.08 5.45 -0.85
C ILE A 41 -1.53 4.05 -0.47
N ILE A 42 -0.99 3.54 0.64
CA ILE A 42 -1.53 2.40 1.36
C ILE A 42 -2.27 2.93 2.58
N LEU A 43 -3.56 2.63 2.69
CA LEU A 43 -4.36 2.95 3.87
C LEU A 43 -4.40 1.75 4.81
N THR A 44 -3.83 1.89 5.99
CA THR A 44 -3.75 0.80 6.98
C THR A 44 -3.77 1.34 8.40
N ARG A 45 -4.26 0.54 9.34
CA ARG A 45 -4.12 0.84 10.79
C ARG A 45 -2.75 0.44 11.32
N ASN A 46 -1.92 -0.23 10.52
CA ASN A 46 -0.69 -0.88 10.95
C ASN A 46 0.53 -0.34 10.19
N VAL A 47 0.70 0.98 10.20
CA VAL A 47 1.72 1.70 9.42
C VAL A 47 3.14 1.14 9.61
N LYS A 48 3.48 0.68 10.82
CA LYS A 48 4.81 0.15 11.19
C LYS A 48 5.24 -1.07 10.36
N ASP A 49 4.30 -1.85 9.87
CA ASP A 49 4.60 -3.08 9.14
C ASP A 49 4.91 -2.78 7.66
N PHE A 50 4.48 -1.61 7.19
CA PHE A 50 4.79 -1.07 5.85
C PHE A 50 5.97 -0.10 5.81
N LYS A 51 6.83 -0.10 6.84
CA LYS A 51 7.99 0.83 6.91
C LYS A 51 9.00 0.71 5.76
N TRP A 52 8.96 -0.40 5.00
CA TRP A 52 9.80 -0.63 3.83
C TRP A 52 9.09 -0.38 2.50
N SER A 53 7.83 0.04 2.55
CA SER A 53 7.06 0.43 1.36
C SER A 53 7.63 1.70 0.75
N ASN A 54 7.69 1.76 -0.58
CA ASN A 54 7.99 3.00 -1.31
C ASN A 54 6.78 3.94 -1.40
N LEU A 55 5.58 3.44 -1.10
CA LEU A 55 4.33 4.21 -1.11
C LEU A 55 4.17 5.01 0.18
N THR A 56 3.43 6.10 0.11
CA THR A 56 2.93 6.80 1.31
C THR A 56 2.01 5.87 2.09
N VAL A 57 2.26 5.69 3.39
CA VAL A 57 1.45 4.82 4.25
C VAL A 57 0.76 5.68 5.29
N LEU A 58 -0.57 5.65 5.31
CA LEU A 58 -1.38 6.47 6.21
C LEU A 58 -2.43 5.63 6.92
N THR A 59 -2.79 6.05 8.13
CA THR A 59 -4.04 5.62 8.75
C THR A 59 -5.23 6.28 8.06
N PRO A 60 -6.43 5.69 8.12
CA PRO A 60 -7.64 6.34 7.59
C PRO A 60 -7.87 7.73 8.18
N LYS A 61 -7.51 7.94 9.45
CA LYS A 61 -7.63 9.25 10.12
C LYS A 61 -6.67 10.27 9.50
N GLU A 62 -5.40 9.91 9.30
CA GLU A 62 -4.40 10.79 8.70
C GLU A 62 -4.77 11.15 7.26
N PHE A 63 -5.25 10.17 6.49
CA PHE A 63 -5.72 10.41 5.12
C PHE A 63 -6.89 11.40 5.06
N LEU A 64 -7.93 11.20 5.89
CA LEU A 64 -9.05 12.14 5.92
C LEU A 64 -8.62 13.56 6.34
N SER A 65 -7.67 13.67 7.28
CA SER A 65 -7.10 14.96 7.66
C SER A 65 -6.36 15.64 6.51
N SER A 66 -5.52 14.92 5.76
CA SER A 66 -4.76 15.51 4.65
C SER A 66 -5.65 15.99 3.50
N GLU A 67 -6.76 15.30 3.23
CA GLU A 67 -7.72 15.71 2.19
C GLU A 67 -8.47 16.98 2.59
N MET A 68 -8.80 17.15 3.87
CA MET A 68 -9.43 18.37 4.38
C MET A 68 -8.50 19.58 4.28
N GLU A 69 -7.21 19.40 4.59
CA GLU A 69 -6.20 20.46 4.47
C GLU A 69 -5.92 20.84 3.00
N SER A 70 -5.97 19.88 2.08
CA SER A 70 -5.73 20.12 0.65
C SER A 70 -6.91 20.82 -0.07
N SER A 71 -8.06 20.90 0.58
CA SER A 71 -9.29 21.51 0.06
C SER A 71 -9.48 22.97 0.52
N LEU A 72 -8.51 23.50 1.28
CA LEU A 72 -8.41 24.90 1.73
C LEU A 72 -7.43 25.67 0.83
#